data_AF-R7U550-F1
#
_entry.id   AF-R7U550-F1
#
_cell.length_a   1.000
_cell.length_b   1.000
_cell.length_c   1.000
_cell.angle_alpha   90.00
_cell.angle_beta   90.00
_cell.angle_gamma   90.00
#
_symmetry.space_group_name_H-M   'P 1'
#
loop_
_entity.id
_entity.type
_entity.pdbx_description
1 polymer ?
#
loop_
_entity_poly.entity_id
_entity_poly.type
_entity_poly.pdbx_seq_one_letter_code
_entity_poly.pdbx_strand_id
1 'polypeptide(L)'
;MAGLHWADYLIFAFFLLASLAIGVYHAFSGNKQRTTQEFIMADRNLKVIPTMLSLLVSFQSALMILGCPAELYSYGTQQWFGILIGFFFAILLAERLFVPWIFPLKLTSIYEYLQLRYSSRLVRVVGAVLGIACGLLYIGPAMYAPSLALEAATGFPTKLSIPIMAVVATTYTALDHKKALGT
;
A
#
# COMPACT_ATOMS: atom_id res chain seq x y z
N MET A 1 -25.17 11.86 19.59
CA MET A 1 -23.78 12.36 19.62
C MET A 1 -23.05 11.60 20.73
N ALA A 2 -22.63 10.37 20.45
CA ALA A 2 -21.87 9.59 21.42
C ALA A 2 -20.42 10.05 21.31
N GLY A 3 -20.01 10.94 22.22
CA GLY A 3 -18.60 11.30 22.34
C GLY A 3 -17.79 10.06 22.69
N LEU A 4 -16.71 9.83 21.95
CA LEU A 4 -15.76 8.76 22.21
C LEU A 4 -15.37 8.77 23.70
N HIS A 5 -15.32 7.59 24.32
CA HIS A 5 -14.85 7.49 25.69
C HIS A 5 -13.38 7.92 25.72
N TRP A 6 -12.92 8.54 26.82
CA TRP A 6 -11.50 8.91 27.01
C TRP A 6 -10.54 7.72 26.79
N ALA A 7 -11.04 6.49 26.96
CA ALA A 7 -10.35 5.25 26.66
C ALA A 7 -10.01 5.08 25.16
N ASP A 8 -10.90 5.49 24.25
CA ASP A 8 -10.68 5.36 22.81
C ASP A 8 -9.58 6.32 22.33
N TYR A 9 -9.51 7.53 22.91
CA TYR A 9 -8.42 8.47 22.66
C TYR A 9 -7.08 7.93 23.16
N LEU A 10 -7.06 7.27 24.33
CA LEU A 10 -5.86 6.61 24.85
C LEU A 10 -5.39 5.45 23.96
N ILE A 11 -6.31 4.61 23.48
CA ILE A 11 -5.99 3.51 22.58
C ILE A 11 -5.44 4.06 21.25
N PHE A 12 -6.04 5.12 20.71
CA PHE A 12 -5.58 5.74 19.47
C PHE A 12 -4.18 6.37 19.61
N ALA A 13 -3.96 7.10 20.71
CA ALA A 13 -2.64 7.67 21.01
C ALA A 13 -1.59 6.59 21.24
N PHE A 14 -1.93 5.50 21.95
CA PHE A 14 -1.05 4.36 22.15
C PHE A 14 -0.70 3.67 20.83
N PHE A 15 -1.68 3.44 19.95
CA PHE A 15 -1.44 2.79 18.65
C PHE A 15 -0.55 3.66 17.74
N LEU A 16 -0.77 4.98 17.76
CA LEU A 16 0.04 5.94 17.01
C LEU A 16 1.47 6.01 17.56
N LEU A 17 1.62 6.06 18.88
CA LEU A 17 2.93 6.01 19.54
C LEU A 17 3.64 4.68 19.34
N ALA A 18 2.94 3.55 19.38
CA ALA A 18 3.52 2.23 19.13
C ALA A 18 3.98 2.10 17.68
N SER A 19 3.17 2.55 16.71
CA SER A 19 3.56 2.62 15.29
C SER A 19 4.78 3.50 15.08
N LEU A 20 4.78 4.70 15.66
CA LEU A 20 5.92 5.61 15.61
C LEU A 20 7.15 5.00 16.30
N ALA A 21 6.99 4.34 17.45
CA ALA A 21 8.07 3.72 18.20
C ALA A 21 8.67 2.53 17.45
N ILE A 22 7.86 1.71 16.77
CA ILE A 22 8.37 0.64 15.90
C ILE A 22 9.12 1.24 14.71
N GLY A 23 8.58 2.29 14.08
CA GLY A 23 9.25 3.01 12.99
C GLY A 23 10.58 3.61 13.41
N VAL A 24 10.62 4.28 14.56
CA VAL A 24 11.82 4.91 15.14
C VAL A 24 12.81 3.84 15.63
N TYR A 25 12.36 2.81 16.35
CA TYR A 25 13.21 1.70 16.79
C TYR A 25 13.85 0.98 15.60
N HIS A 26 13.09 0.73 14.54
CA HIS A 26 13.60 0.11 13.32
C HIS A 26 14.46 1.07 12.46
N ALA A 27 14.26 2.39 12.59
CA ALA A 27 15.13 3.41 11.99
C ALA A 27 16.49 3.50 12.71
N PHE A 28 16.50 3.51 14.05
CA PHE A 28 17.74 3.57 14.84
C PHE A 28 18.50 2.24 14.92
N SER A 29 17.80 1.09 14.87
CA SER A 29 18.41 -0.25 14.94
C SER A 29 18.85 -0.80 13.56
N GLY A 30 18.60 -0.05 12.47
CA GLY A 30 18.67 -0.50 11.09
C GLY A 30 20.06 -0.45 10.43
N ASN A 31 21.10 -1.01 11.04
CA ASN A 31 22.48 -0.93 10.53
C ASN A 31 22.82 -1.98 9.43
N LYS A 32 21.88 -2.37 8.54
CA LYS A 32 22.04 -3.60 7.72
C LYS A 32 21.62 -3.56 6.24
N GLN A 33 21.19 -2.46 5.64
CA GLN A 33 20.83 -2.43 4.21
C GLN A 33 21.53 -1.26 3.55
N ARG A 34 22.73 -1.49 2.98
CA ARG A 34 23.63 -0.42 2.50
C ARG A 34 23.40 -0.09 1.03
N THR A 35 22.52 -0.82 0.34
CA THR A 35 22.36 -0.70 -1.11
C THR A 35 20.89 -0.70 -1.53
N THR A 36 20.51 0.21 -2.43
CA THR A 36 19.13 0.32 -2.96
C THR A 36 18.62 -0.99 -3.57
N GLN A 37 19.51 -1.82 -4.14
CA GLN A 37 19.16 -3.16 -4.61
C GLN A 37 18.84 -4.12 -3.46
N GLU A 38 19.53 -4.05 -2.32
CA GLU A 38 19.19 -4.88 -1.15
C GLU A 38 17.85 -4.43 -0.55
N PHE A 39 17.53 -3.14 -0.56
CA PHE A 39 16.22 -2.66 -0.09
C PHE A 39 15.07 -3.07 -1.02
N ILE A 40 15.23 -2.91 -2.34
CA ILE A 40 14.17 -3.20 -3.32
C ILE A 40 14.03 -4.72 -3.58
N MET A 41 15.15 -5.46 -3.60
CA MET A 41 15.16 -6.89 -3.94
C MET A 41 15.33 -7.81 -2.74
N ALA A 42 15.59 -7.25 -1.55
CA ALA A 42 15.79 -7.99 -0.29
C ALA A 42 16.71 -9.21 -0.45
N ASP A 43 17.87 -8.97 -1.10
CA ASP A 43 18.91 -9.95 -1.42
C ASP A 43 18.40 -11.22 -2.13
N ARG A 44 17.19 -11.18 -2.72
CA ARG A 44 16.48 -12.34 -3.33
C ARG A 44 16.37 -13.58 -2.42
N ASN A 45 16.66 -13.42 -1.13
CA ASN A 45 16.75 -14.48 -0.12
C ASN A 45 15.64 -14.38 0.92
N LEU A 46 14.55 -13.69 0.58
CA LEU A 46 13.37 -13.61 1.45
C LEU A 46 12.72 -14.97 1.58
N LYS A 47 12.50 -15.39 2.83
CA LYS A 47 11.71 -16.58 3.15
C LYS A 47 10.31 -16.42 2.54
N VAL A 48 9.70 -17.52 2.09
CA VAL A 48 8.40 -17.51 1.41
C VAL A 48 7.31 -16.82 2.23
N ILE A 49 7.30 -17.03 3.55
CA ILE A 49 6.30 -16.49 4.48
C ILE A 49 6.28 -14.95 4.52
N PRO A 50 7.40 -14.23 4.82
CA PRO A 50 7.40 -12.77 4.83
C PRO A 50 7.13 -12.15 3.45
N THR A 51 7.49 -12.83 2.35
CA THR A 51 7.17 -12.39 0.98
C THR A 51 5.66 -12.43 0.73
N MET A 52 5.00 -13.55 1.07
CA MET A 52 3.54 -13.67 0.95
C MET A 52 2.82 -12.64 1.81
N LEU A 53 3.28 -12.42 3.04
CA LEU A 53 2.69 -11.44 3.94
C LEU A 53 2.80 -10.02 3.39
N SER A 54 3.95 -9.64 2.84
CA SER A 54 4.16 -8.32 2.23
C SER A 54 3.28 -8.12 0.98
N LEU A 55 3.13 -9.17 0.17
CA LEU A 55 2.22 -9.15 -0.97
C LEU A 55 0.77 -8.99 -0.53
N LEU A 56 0.31 -9.74 0.48
CA LEU A 56 -1.04 -9.62 1.04
C LEU A 56 -1.33 -8.21 1.56
N VAL A 57 -0.38 -7.62 2.30
CA VAL A 57 -0.49 -6.24 2.79
C VAL A 57 -0.60 -5.24 1.64
N SER A 58 0.13 -5.46 0.54
CA SER A 58 0.09 -4.58 -0.64
C SER A 58 -1.23 -4.69 -1.40
N PHE A 59 -1.85 -5.87 -1.42
CA PHE A 59 -3.16 -6.09 -2.05
C PHE A 59 -4.32 -5.56 -1.20
N GLN A 60 -4.16 -5.52 0.13
CA GLN A 60 -5.22 -5.10 1.04
C GLN A 60 -5.33 -3.57 1.09
N SER A 61 -6.18 -3.02 0.23
CA SER A 61 -6.50 -1.59 0.22
C SER A 61 -7.63 -1.22 1.17
N ALA A 62 -7.54 -0.04 1.80
CA ALA A 62 -8.62 0.55 2.61
C ALA A 62 -9.93 0.75 1.82
N LEU A 63 -9.83 0.89 0.50
CA LEU A 63 -11.00 0.97 -0.39
C LEU A 63 -11.79 -0.34 -0.43
N MET A 64 -11.14 -1.50 -0.35
CA MET A 64 -11.82 -2.79 -0.28
C MET A 64 -12.57 -2.95 1.06
N ILE A 65 -11.97 -2.50 2.16
CA ILE A 65 -12.56 -2.62 3.50
C ILE A 65 -13.85 -1.81 3.64
N LEU A 66 -13.89 -0.59 3.08
CA LEU A 66 -15.10 0.24 3.09
C LEU A 66 -16.04 -0.02 1.91
N GLY A 67 -15.49 -0.40 0.75
CA GLY A 67 -16.26 -0.64 -0.48
C GLY A 67 -17.05 -1.94 -0.43
N CYS A 68 -16.48 -2.99 0.15
CA CYS A 68 -17.11 -4.31 0.24
C CYS A 68 -18.48 -4.30 0.97
N PRO A 69 -18.64 -3.67 2.16
CA PRO A 69 -19.96 -3.56 2.79
C PRO A 69 -20.89 -2.59 2.03
N ALA A 70 -20.37 -1.55 1.38
CA ALA A 70 -21.19 -0.61 0.60
C ALA A 70 -21.80 -1.27 -0.65
N GLU A 71 -21.02 -2.09 -1.34
CA GLU A 71 -21.50 -2.88 -2.48
C GLU A 71 -22.46 -3.98 -2.04
N LEU A 72 -22.17 -4.66 -0.92
CA LEU A 72 -23.05 -5.67 -0.35
C LEU A 72 -24.42 -5.08 0.03
N TYR A 73 -24.43 -3.88 0.59
CA TYR A 73 -25.66 -3.18 0.97
C TYR A 73 -26.47 -2.71 -0.25
N SER A 74 -25.81 -2.33 -1.34
CA SER A 74 -26.46 -1.76 -2.53
C SER A 74 -26.89 -2.81 -3.55
N TYR A 75 -26.11 -3.88 -3.72
CA TYR A 75 -26.27 -4.89 -4.78
C TYR A 75 -26.49 -6.31 -4.25
N GLY A 76 -26.51 -6.50 -2.93
CA GLY A 76 -26.77 -7.79 -2.28
C GLY A 76 -25.56 -8.75 -2.28
N THR A 77 -25.76 -9.92 -1.69
CA THR A 77 -24.71 -10.97 -1.52
C THR A 77 -24.22 -11.57 -2.84
N GLN A 78 -24.99 -11.48 -3.92
CA GLN A 78 -24.62 -12.07 -5.22
C GLN A 78 -23.39 -11.39 -5.84
N GLN A 79 -23.31 -10.06 -5.77
CA GLN A 79 -22.15 -9.30 -6.26
C GLN A 79 -20.88 -9.68 -5.49
N TRP A 80 -21.00 -9.85 -4.17
CA TRP A 80 -19.89 -10.19 -3.29
C TRP A 80 -19.28 -11.57 -3.62
N PHE A 81 -20.13 -12.59 -3.81
CA PHE A 81 -19.66 -13.91 -4.24
C PHE A 81 -18.99 -13.86 -5.63
N GLY A 82 -19.53 -13.06 -6.56
CA GLY A 82 -18.93 -12.87 -7.89
C GLY A 82 -17.53 -12.26 -7.83
N ILE A 83 -17.32 -11.23 -7.00
CA ILE A 83 -16.02 -10.58 -6.80
C ILE A 83 -15.02 -11.56 -6.20
N LEU A 84 -15.39 -12.30 -5.16
CA LEU A 84 -14.48 -13.27 -4.51
C LEU A 84 -14.02 -14.36 -5.47
N ILE A 85 -14.95 -14.94 -6.23
CA ILE A 85 -14.63 -15.99 -7.21
C ILE A 85 -13.75 -15.39 -8.32
N GLY A 86 -14.10 -14.22 -8.85
CA GLY A 86 -13.32 -13.53 -9.87
C GLY A 86 -11.89 -13.21 -9.41
N PHE A 87 -11.74 -12.71 -8.18
CA PHE A 87 -10.43 -12.39 -7.59
C PHE A 87 -9.58 -13.64 -7.39
N PHE A 88 -10.19 -14.74 -6.92
CA PHE A 88 -9.51 -16.02 -6.76
C PHE A 88 -8.98 -16.56 -8.10
N PHE A 89 -9.81 -16.56 -9.15
CA PHE A 89 -9.38 -16.97 -10.49
C PHE A 89 -8.32 -16.03 -11.08
N ALA A 90 -8.44 -14.71 -10.86
CA ALA A 90 -7.46 -13.74 -11.33
C ALA A 90 -6.08 -13.98 -10.70
N ILE A 91 -6.01 -14.23 -9.40
CA ILE A 91 -4.75 -14.55 -8.71
C ILE A 91 -4.16 -15.85 -9.23
N LEU A 92 -4.97 -16.91 -9.36
CA LEU A 92 -4.51 -18.20 -9.85
C LEU A 92 -3.94 -18.12 -11.28
N LEU A 93 -4.62 -17.35 -12.14
CA LEU A 93 -4.17 -17.11 -13.51
C LEU A 93 -2.90 -16.25 -13.55
N ALA A 94 -2.83 -15.22 -12.69
CA ALA A 94 -1.67 -14.36 -12.54
C ALA A 94 -0.43 -15.14 -12.11
N GLU A 95 -0.56 -15.99 -11.09
CA GLU A 95 0.52 -16.85 -10.61
C GLU A 95 1.01 -17.80 -11.70
N ARG A 96 0.09 -18.46 -12.41
CA ARG A 96 0.46 -19.52 -13.35
C ARG A 96 0.97 -19.01 -14.69
N LEU A 97 0.52 -17.84 -15.15
CA LEU A 97 0.92 -17.29 -16.45
C LEU A 97 1.98 -16.19 -16.31
N PHE A 98 1.78 -15.22 -15.42
CA PHE A 98 2.64 -14.03 -15.39
C PHE A 98 3.94 -14.27 -14.61
N VAL A 99 3.89 -15.00 -13.49
CA VAL A 99 5.10 -15.28 -12.69
C VAL A 99 6.16 -16.04 -13.49
N PRO A 100 5.88 -17.18 -14.15
CA PRO A 100 6.92 -17.91 -14.88
C PRO A 100 7.46 -17.14 -16.08
N TRP A 101 6.69 -16.20 -16.63
CA TRP A 101 7.12 -15.38 -17.76
C TRP A 101 8.01 -14.22 -17.33
N ILE A 102 7.70 -13.53 -16.21
CA ILE A 102 8.41 -12.32 -15.79
C ILE A 102 9.60 -12.62 -14.89
N PHE A 103 9.50 -13.65 -14.03
CA PHE A 103 10.54 -14.02 -13.07
C PHE A 103 11.93 -14.28 -13.69
N PRO A 104 12.07 -14.98 -14.85
CA PRO A 104 13.39 -15.22 -15.43
C PRO A 104 14.04 -13.96 -16.04
N LEU A 105 13.29 -12.90 -16.37
CA LEU A 105 13.85 -11.68 -16.94
C LEU A 105 14.59 -10.80 -15.91
N LYS A 106 14.50 -11.10 -14.60
CA LYS A 106 15.23 -10.41 -13.52
C LYS A 106 15.11 -8.88 -13.56
N LEU A 107 13.97 -8.35 -14.01
CA LEU A 107 13.75 -6.92 -14.21
C LEU A 107 13.59 -6.19 -12.88
N THR A 108 14.09 -4.95 -12.84
CA THR A 108 14.00 -4.08 -11.65
C THR A 108 12.70 -3.27 -11.63
N SER A 109 12.09 -3.06 -12.79
CA SER A 109 10.86 -2.31 -12.95
C SER A 109 10.00 -2.93 -14.05
N ILE A 110 8.68 -2.94 -13.86
CA ILE A 110 7.72 -3.40 -14.88
C ILE A 110 7.82 -2.54 -16.16
N TYR A 111 8.20 -1.27 -16.04
CA TYR A 111 8.41 -0.39 -17.21
C TYR A 111 9.65 -0.76 -18.03
N GLU A 112 10.58 -1.53 -17.46
CA GLU A 112 11.74 -2.08 -18.18
C GLU A 112 11.29 -3.18 -19.15
N TYR A 113 10.26 -3.95 -18.80
CA TYR A 113 9.65 -4.93 -19.70
C TYR A 113 9.06 -4.26 -20.95
N LEU A 114 8.37 -3.12 -20.78
CA LEU A 114 7.85 -2.33 -21.89
C LEU A 114 8.98 -1.85 -22.83
N GLN A 115 10.13 -1.50 -22.28
CA GLN A 115 11.30 -1.13 -23.07
C GLN A 115 11.85 -2.32 -23.88
N LEU A 116 11.94 -3.51 -23.27
CA LEU A 116 12.43 -4.72 -23.94
C LEU A 116 11.48 -5.23 -25.02
N ARG A 117 10.17 -5.12 -24.80
CA ARG A 117 9.17 -5.63 -25.76
C ARG A 117 9.03 -4.75 -27.00
N TYR A 118 9.16 -3.43 -26.85
CA TYR A 118 8.95 -2.44 -27.91
C TYR A 118 10.25 -1.77 -28.40
N SER A 119 11.41 -2.12 -27.83
CA SER A 119 12.74 -1.57 -28.14
C SER A 119 12.83 -0.03 -28.13
N SER A 120 11.92 0.65 -27.43
CA SER A 120 11.81 2.11 -27.44
C SER A 120 11.85 2.69 -26.04
N ARG A 121 12.75 3.66 -25.83
CA ARG A 121 12.89 4.39 -24.56
C ARG A 121 11.68 5.29 -24.29
N LEU A 122 10.97 5.75 -25.33
CA LEU A 122 9.79 6.61 -25.19
C LEU A 122 8.63 5.86 -24.51
N VAL A 123 8.41 4.59 -24.88
CA VAL A 123 7.33 3.77 -24.30
C VAL A 123 7.54 3.55 -22.79
N ARG A 124 8.80 3.40 -22.36
CA ARG A 124 9.15 3.32 -20.94
C ARG A 124 8.82 4.61 -20.19
N VAL A 125 9.19 5.76 -20.74
CA VAL A 125 8.94 7.06 -20.10
C VAL A 125 7.44 7.35 -20.04
N VAL A 126 6.72 7.14 -21.14
CA VAL A 126 5.26 7.33 -21.19
C VAL A 126 4.56 6.38 -20.21
N GLY A 127 4.94 5.10 -20.17
CA GLY A 127 4.39 4.14 -19.23
C GLY A 127 4.67 4.50 -17.77
N ALA A 128 5.88 4.96 -17.45
CA ALA A 128 6.23 5.41 -16.11
C ALA A 128 5.45 6.68 -15.70
N VAL A 129 5.33 7.65 -16.60
CA VAL A 129 4.56 8.89 -16.36
C VAL A 129 3.08 8.59 -16.15
N LEU A 130 2.49 7.74 -17.00
CA LEU A 130 1.10 7.29 -16.83
C LEU A 130 0.92 6.53 -15.52
N GLY A 131 1.87 5.66 -15.16
CA GLY A 131 1.83 4.94 -13.89
C GLY A 131 1.87 5.86 -12.67
N ILE A 132 2.74 6.87 -12.69
CA ILE A 132 2.81 7.89 -11.64
C ILE A 132 1.49 8.70 -11.60
N ALA A 133 0.96 9.10 -12.75
CA ALA A 133 -0.31 9.83 -12.82
C ALA A 133 -1.49 9.02 -12.26
N CYS A 134 -1.62 7.75 -12.65
CA CYS A 134 -2.63 6.85 -12.07
C CYS A 134 -2.41 6.65 -10.56
N GLY A 135 -1.17 6.54 -10.10
CA GLY A 135 -0.83 6.45 -8.69
C GLY A 135 -1.28 7.68 -7.90
N LEU A 136 -1.05 8.88 -8.43
CA LEU A 136 -1.51 10.14 -7.81
C LEU A 136 -3.05 10.21 -7.72
N LEU A 137 -3.75 9.77 -8.77
CA LEU A 137 -5.22 9.69 -8.76
C LEU A 137 -5.72 8.68 -7.71
N TYR A 138 -4.99 7.59 -7.49
CA TYR A 138 -5.34 6.56 -6.51
C TYR A 138 -5.09 6.97 -5.05
N ILE A 139 -4.04 7.76 -4.79
CA ILE A 139 -3.71 8.21 -3.42
C ILE A 139 -4.85 9.03 -2.79
N GLY A 140 -5.58 9.82 -3.59
CA GLY A 140 -6.71 10.62 -3.11
C GLY A 140 -7.80 9.78 -2.40
N PRO A 141 -8.46 8.84 -3.11
CA PRO A 141 -9.42 7.92 -2.50
C PRO A 141 -8.82 7.09 -1.35
N ALA A 142 -7.56 6.65 -1.48
CA ALA A 142 -6.90 5.88 -0.43
C ALA A 142 -6.74 6.67 0.88
N MET A 143 -6.52 7.99 0.81
CA MET A 143 -6.45 8.87 1.98
C MET A 143 -7.81 9.30 2.53
N TYR A 144 -8.85 9.25 1.70
CA TYR A 144 -10.22 9.57 2.12
C TYR A 144 -10.77 8.53 3.09
N ALA A 145 -10.51 7.24 2.84
CA ALA A 145 -10.95 6.14 3.69
C ALA A 145 -10.57 6.29 5.18
N PRO A 146 -9.29 6.49 5.56
CA PRO A 146 -8.91 6.68 6.96
C PRO A 146 -9.37 8.04 7.51
N SER A 147 -9.51 9.06 6.67
CA SER A 147 -10.03 10.37 7.10
C SER A 147 -11.51 10.29 7.50
N LEU A 148 -12.30 9.52 6.74
CA LEU A 148 -13.71 9.25 7.03
C LEU A 148 -13.85 8.40 8.31
N ALA A 149 -13.00 7.40 8.50
CA ALA A 149 -12.95 6.62 9.73
C ALA A 149 -12.59 7.50 10.94
N LEU A 150 -11.64 8.42 10.79
CA LEU A 150 -11.25 9.36 11.85
C LEU A 150 -12.37 10.35 12.19
N GLU A 151 -13.11 10.84 11.20
CA GLU A 151 -14.31 11.66 11.41
C GLU A 151 -15.40 10.90 12.16
N ALA A 152 -15.67 9.65 11.75
CA ALA A 152 -16.66 8.81 12.43
C ALA A 152 -16.29 8.53 13.90
N ALA A 153 -14.99 8.43 14.21
CA ALA A 153 -14.52 8.22 15.58
C ALA A 153 -14.46 9.51 16.41
N THR A 154 -13.90 10.60 15.87
CA THR A 154 -13.59 11.80 16.68
C THR A 154 -14.61 12.93 16.54
N GLY A 155 -15.52 12.84 15.57
CA GLY A 155 -16.47 13.92 15.25
C GLY A 155 -15.80 15.18 14.67
N PHE A 156 -14.50 15.13 14.37
CA PHE A 156 -13.77 16.24 13.75
C PHE A 156 -14.19 16.41 12.29
N PRO A 157 -14.30 17.65 11.77
CA PRO A 157 -14.67 17.89 10.39
C PRO A 157 -13.66 17.26 9.43
N THR A 158 -14.14 16.51 8.42
CA THR A 158 -13.32 15.81 7.40
C THR A 158 -12.26 16.73 6.77
N LYS A 159 -12.61 18.01 6.59
CA LYS A 159 -11.74 19.03 5.98
C LYS A 159 -10.44 19.25 6.74
N LEU A 160 -10.44 19.07 8.08
CA LEU A 160 -9.27 19.22 8.92
C LEU A 160 -8.52 17.89 9.11
N SER A 161 -9.24 16.78 9.09
CA SER A 161 -8.67 15.43 9.24
C SER A 161 -7.79 15.02 8.05
N ILE A 162 -8.19 15.34 6.82
CA ILE A 162 -7.44 15.02 5.60
C ILE A 162 -5.99 15.56 5.62
N PRO A 163 -5.74 16.87 5.85
CA PRO A 163 -4.37 17.39 5.85
C PRO A 163 -3.53 16.85 7.02
N ILE A 164 -4.13 16.56 8.18
CA ILE A 164 -3.40 15.96 9.32
C ILE A 164 -2.93 14.55 8.95
N MET A 165 -3.82 13.72 8.40
CA MET A 165 -3.47 12.38 7.92
C MET A 165 -2.41 12.44 6.80
N ALA A 166 -2.48 13.44 5.92
CA ALA A 166 -1.49 13.68 4.89
C ALA A 166 -0.09 13.95 5.47
N VAL A 167 0.01 14.81 6.48
CA VAL A 167 1.28 15.14 7.14
C VAL A 167 1.85 13.92 7.85
N VAL A 168 1.03 13.17 8.58
CA VAL A 168 1.47 11.94 9.26
C VAL A 168 1.94 10.88 8.26
N ALA A 169 1.17 10.64 7.19
CA ALA A 169 1.57 9.68 6.15
C ALA A 169 2.85 10.11 5.42
N THR A 170 3.00 11.41 5.13
CA THR A 170 4.18 11.95 4.45
C THR A 170 5.42 11.85 5.34
N THR A 171 5.32 12.21 6.62
CA THR A 171 6.44 12.09 7.57
C THR A 171 6.85 10.64 7.77
N TYR A 172 5.88 9.72 7.90
CA TYR A 172 6.15 8.29 7.97
C TYR A 172 6.87 7.77 6.72
N THR A 173 6.36 8.13 5.53
CA THR A 173 6.97 7.72 4.25
C THR A 173 8.35 8.33 4.06
N ALA A 174 8.56 9.57 4.49
CA ALA A 174 9.87 10.23 4.42
C ALA A 174 10.92 9.56 5.32
N LEU A 175 10.52 9.08 6.50
CA LEU A 175 11.41 8.31 7.38
C LEU A 175 11.79 6.95 6.77
N ASP A 176 10.83 6.27 6.15
CA ASP A 176 11.07 5.02 5.44
C ASP A 176 12.01 5.22 4.23
N HIS A 177 11.79 6.28 3.45
CA HIS A 177 12.61 6.59 2.29
C HIS A 177 14.08 6.91 2.63
N LYS A 178 14.32 7.62 3.75
CA LYS A 178 15.69 7.87 4.23
C LYS A 178 16.45 6.58 4.50
N LYS A 179 15.76 5.57 5.07
CA LYS A 179 16.34 4.24 5.29
C LYS A 179 16.66 3.51 3.99
N ALA A 180 15.82 3.63 2.96
CA ALA A 180 16.07 3.03 1.64
C ALA A 180 17.36 3.55 0.97
N LEU A 181 17.79 4.77 1.31
CA LEU A 181 18.98 5.44 0.77
C LEU A 181 20.23 5.27 1.64
N GLY A 182 20.12 4.64 2.83
CA GLY A 182 21.27 4.33 3.68
C GLY A 182 22.02 5.55 4.22
N THR A 183 21.31 6.64 4.55
CA THR A 183 21.86 7.79 5.29
C THR A 183 21.33 7.86 6.72
#